data_AF-A0A9P1FIJ7-F1
#
_entry.id   AF-A0A9P1FIJ7-F1
#
_cell.length_a   1.000
_cell.length_b   1.000
_cell.length_c   1.000
_cell.angle_alpha   90.00
_cell.angle_beta   90.00
_cell.angle_gamma   90.00
#
_symmetry.space_group_name_H-M   'P 1'
#
loop_
_entity.id
_entity.type
_entity.pdbx_description
1 polymer ?
#
loop_
_entity_poly.entity_id
_entity_poly.type
_entity_poly.pdbx_seq_one_letter_code
_entity_poly.pdbx_strand_id
1 'polypeptide(L)'
;MTLALPEEVPKEKQLQLKNLLVALQEVLPCSMCAEHWRRHMEEDPVEPHLAHRSSMVEWMIRMHNKVNELNKKPIQSKEEVLEEFQLAYDKFGRYGGYEAVLGQRFSVSLASGEIEDAGGPRFVAPKGLACANKGTTNLGRFQRSEEEPLEIMVKLTCDVERKCLQLLFGQGKKKLGFIPTEVKPGEFILRGMWVNEELRGRGLASLFLALWLKLCLMLEVTPLTDRIHKPILSLVLQKFGFVAATSHLKVEVATCEGGADEPKMLLWSESKKLSSYFSVRARRDQGIRLVDSRPEKSRTAFVNTTFSIPDIGAMASLIDQALAGGDLVLYESQRAVSLLEDLRSGGWPHWAPMPKAKGVLAPAVTTEPLAEEK
;
A
#
# COMPACT_ATOMS: atom_id res chain seq x y z
N MET A 1 8.41 2.81 20.93
CA MET A 1 9.45 2.59 21.98
C MET A 1 8.80 2.39 23.34
N THR A 2 8.05 3.35 23.86
CA THR A 2 7.43 3.30 25.21
C THR A 2 6.53 2.09 25.44
N LEU A 3 5.71 1.71 24.45
CA LEU A 3 4.84 0.51 24.53
C LEU A 3 5.62 -0.82 24.69
N ALA A 4 6.89 -0.86 24.30
CA ALA A 4 7.73 -2.06 24.39
C ALA A 4 8.52 -2.15 25.72
N LEU A 5 8.33 -1.19 26.64
CA LEU A 5 8.96 -1.25 27.96
C LEU A 5 8.33 -2.36 28.82
N PRO A 6 9.07 -2.97 29.75
CA PRO A 6 8.46 -3.76 30.80
C PRO A 6 7.58 -2.87 31.70
N GLU A 7 6.59 -3.44 32.37
CA GLU A 7 5.71 -2.65 33.25
C GLU A 7 6.49 -1.95 34.35
N GLU A 8 7.50 -2.61 34.93
CA GLU A 8 8.51 -2.01 35.79
C GLU A 8 9.82 -1.86 35.02
N VAL A 9 10.30 -0.63 34.86
CA VAL A 9 11.48 -0.32 34.06
C VAL A 9 12.74 -0.42 34.93
N PRO A 10 13.73 -1.27 34.58
CA PRO A 10 14.99 -1.34 35.32
C PRO A 10 15.72 0.01 35.36
N LYS A 11 16.35 0.35 36.51
CA LYS A 11 17.02 1.66 36.72
C LYS A 11 18.01 2.03 35.61
N GLU A 12 18.75 1.06 35.08
CA GLU A 12 19.67 1.28 33.96
C GLU A 12 18.92 1.75 32.69
N LYS A 13 17.79 1.09 32.36
CA LYS A 13 16.94 1.48 31.23
C LYS A 13 16.28 2.84 31.46
N GLN A 14 15.93 3.18 32.71
CA GLN A 14 15.41 4.52 33.05
C GLN A 14 16.44 5.60 32.70
N LEU A 15 17.71 5.40 33.10
CA LEU A 15 18.79 6.33 32.79
C LEU A 15 19.04 6.44 31.28
N GLN A 16 19.04 5.32 30.56
CA GLN A 16 19.19 5.30 29.10
C GLN A 16 18.05 6.06 28.40
N LEU A 17 16.80 5.86 28.83
CA LEU A 17 15.63 6.57 28.31
C LEU A 17 15.71 8.07 28.60
N LYS A 18 16.10 8.46 29.83
CA LYS A 18 16.32 9.85 30.19
C LYS A 18 17.35 10.50 29.27
N ASN A 19 18.52 9.87 29.13
CA ASN A 19 19.60 10.40 28.31
C ASN A 19 19.19 10.55 26.84
N LEU A 20 18.47 9.57 26.30
CA LEU A 20 17.93 9.64 24.94
C LEU A 20 17.00 10.85 24.76
N LEU A 21 16.04 11.04 25.68
CA LEU A 21 15.03 12.09 25.56
C LEU A 21 15.61 13.49 25.82
N VAL A 22 16.60 13.61 26.69
CA VAL A 22 17.37 14.86 26.87
C VAL A 22 18.19 15.16 25.62
N ALA A 23 18.85 14.16 25.02
CA ALA A 23 19.65 14.36 23.80
C ALA A 23 18.82 14.87 22.61
N LEU A 24 17.51 14.57 22.55
CA LEU A 24 16.61 15.11 21.52
C LEU A 24 16.57 16.64 21.50
N GLN A 25 16.87 17.33 22.61
CA GLN A 25 16.96 18.79 22.63
C GLN A 25 18.04 19.34 21.69
N GLU A 26 19.05 18.54 21.36
CA GLU A 26 20.19 18.96 20.53
C GLU A 26 20.23 18.27 19.16
N VAL A 27 19.68 17.05 19.04
CA VAL A 27 19.78 16.26 17.80
C VAL A 27 18.58 16.38 16.87
N LEU A 28 17.50 17.04 17.31
CA LEU A 28 16.35 17.28 16.44
C LEU A 28 16.75 18.20 15.28
N PRO A 29 16.56 17.80 14.01
CA PRO A 29 17.07 18.54 12.84
C PRO A 29 16.33 19.86 12.58
N CYS A 30 15.17 20.07 13.21
CA CYS A 30 14.43 21.32 13.15
C CYS A 30 14.68 22.12 14.43
N SER A 31 15.32 23.29 14.30
CA SER A 31 15.68 24.16 15.43
C SER A 31 14.48 24.60 16.25
N MET A 32 13.35 24.90 15.59
CA MET A 32 12.11 25.28 16.28
C MET A 32 11.53 24.09 17.08
N CYS A 33 11.58 22.88 16.53
CA CYS A 33 11.13 21.68 17.25
C CYS A 33 12.02 21.36 18.45
N ALA A 34 13.33 21.54 18.31
CA ALA A 34 14.30 21.37 19.38
C ALA A 34 14.03 22.34 20.55
N GLU A 35 13.78 23.61 20.24
CA GLU A 35 13.44 24.64 21.24
C GLU A 35 12.12 24.36 21.95
N HIS A 36 11.07 23.98 21.21
CA HIS A 36 9.80 23.58 21.82
C HIS A 36 9.96 22.33 22.69
N TRP A 37 10.75 21.34 22.25
CA TRP A 37 11.03 20.15 23.04
C TRP A 37 11.75 20.51 24.35
N ARG A 38 12.76 21.39 24.29
CA ARG A 38 13.47 21.89 25.48
C ARG A 38 12.51 22.53 26.48
N ARG A 39 11.65 23.45 26.02
CA ARG A 39 10.63 24.09 26.87
C ARG A 39 9.66 23.08 27.48
N HIS A 40 9.14 22.15 26.69
CA HIS A 40 8.19 21.15 27.22
C HIS A 40 8.84 20.19 28.21
N MET A 41 10.12 19.86 28.04
CA MET A 41 10.90 19.05 28.98
C MET A 41 11.20 19.79 30.29
N GLU A 42 11.29 21.12 30.26
CA GLU A 42 11.42 21.95 31.46
C GLU A 42 10.09 22.02 32.23
N GLU A 43 8.96 22.15 31.51
CA GLU A 43 7.62 22.21 32.09
C GLU A 43 7.11 20.87 32.64
N ASP A 44 7.35 19.75 31.93
CA ASP A 44 6.90 18.39 32.28
C ASP A 44 8.09 17.41 32.16
N PRO A 45 9.02 17.42 33.13
CA PRO A 45 10.23 16.60 33.08
C PRO A 45 9.90 15.10 33.08
N VAL A 46 10.74 14.30 32.43
CA VAL A 46 10.46 12.87 32.21
C VAL A 46 10.69 12.01 33.46
N GLU A 47 11.56 12.45 34.37
CA GLU A 47 12.05 11.68 35.52
C GLU A 47 10.96 11.02 36.37
N PRO A 48 9.84 11.67 36.71
CA PRO A 48 8.77 11.07 37.51
C PRO A 48 8.07 9.90 36.80
N HIS A 49 8.23 9.77 35.49
CA HIS A 49 7.48 8.84 34.65
C HIS A 49 8.32 7.64 34.19
N LEU A 50 9.62 7.60 34.50
CA LEU A 50 10.52 6.57 34.00
C LEU A 50 10.33 5.19 34.64
N ALA A 51 9.76 5.13 35.85
CA ALA A 51 9.70 3.88 36.62
C ALA A 51 8.76 2.82 36.03
N HIS A 52 7.68 3.25 35.37
CA HIS A 52 6.63 2.37 34.87
C HIS A 52 6.29 2.62 33.41
N ARG A 53 6.03 1.54 32.65
CA ARG A 53 5.60 1.65 31.24
C ARG A 53 4.37 2.54 31.10
N SER A 54 3.35 2.29 31.92
CA SER A 54 2.07 3.01 31.87
C SER A 54 2.27 4.53 32.04
N SER A 55 3.02 4.94 33.06
CA SER A 55 3.38 6.34 33.29
C SER A 55 4.19 6.95 32.15
N MET A 56 5.15 6.20 31.59
CA MET A 56 5.97 6.66 30.48
C MET A 56 5.17 6.83 29.17
N VAL A 57 4.20 5.94 28.91
CA VAL A 57 3.29 6.03 27.77
C VAL A 57 2.41 7.26 27.89
N GLU A 58 1.82 7.48 29.07
CA GLU A 58 0.99 8.67 29.32
C GLU A 58 1.77 9.97 29.18
N TRP A 59 2.98 10.04 29.74
CA TRP A 59 3.85 11.21 29.58
C TRP A 59 4.17 11.49 28.11
N MET A 60 4.51 10.46 27.33
CA MET A 60 4.79 10.61 25.90
C MET A 60 3.56 11.12 25.12
N ILE A 61 2.35 10.62 25.45
CA ILE A 61 1.11 11.08 24.83
C ILE A 61 0.84 12.54 25.17
N ARG A 62 1.03 12.96 26.43
CA ARG A 62 0.92 14.37 26.82
C ARG A 62 1.90 15.25 26.05
N MET A 63 3.15 14.83 25.92
CA MET A 63 4.16 15.57 25.16
C MET A 63 3.79 15.72 23.68
N HIS A 64 3.26 14.68 23.04
CA HIS A 64 2.71 14.78 21.68
C HIS A 64 1.50 15.72 21.61
N ASN A 65 0.62 15.70 22.61
CA ASN A 65 -0.55 16.56 22.66
C ASN A 65 -0.18 18.05 22.83
N LYS A 66 0.87 18.39 23.57
CA LYS A 66 1.41 19.76 23.60
C LYS A 66 1.78 20.24 22.19
N VAL A 67 2.40 19.37 21.38
CA VAL A 67 2.71 19.67 19.97
C VAL A 67 1.45 19.74 19.10
N ASN A 68 0.47 18.88 19.32
CA ASN A 68 -0.82 18.92 18.61
C ASN A 68 -1.54 20.24 18.86
N GLU A 69 -1.61 20.69 20.11
CA GLU A 69 -2.24 21.95 20.51
C GLU A 69 -1.59 23.15 19.81
N LEU A 70 -0.25 23.26 19.85
CA LEU A 70 0.49 24.31 19.15
C LEU A 70 0.21 24.36 17.64
N ASN A 71 -0.08 23.21 17.03
CA ASN A 71 -0.38 23.07 15.61
C ASN A 71 -1.88 23.05 15.29
N LYS A 72 -2.75 23.34 16.27
CA LYS A 72 -4.22 23.30 16.13
C LYS A 72 -4.73 21.95 15.61
N LYS A 73 -4.08 20.86 16.01
CA LYS A 73 -4.51 19.48 15.75
C LYS A 73 -5.37 18.95 16.89
N PRO A 74 -6.25 17.95 16.63
CA PRO A 74 -7.01 17.31 17.70
C PRO A 74 -6.11 16.74 18.79
N ILE A 75 -6.53 16.92 20.05
CA ILE A 75 -5.92 16.25 21.20
C ILE A 75 -6.38 14.80 21.21
N GLN A 76 -5.44 13.87 21.38
CA GLN A 76 -5.75 12.44 21.40
C GLN A 76 -5.76 11.92 22.84
N SER A 77 -6.79 11.15 23.19
CA SER A 77 -6.85 10.39 24.43
C SER A 77 -5.85 9.22 24.41
N LYS A 78 -5.58 8.66 25.60
CA LYS A 78 -4.73 7.48 25.71
C LYS A 78 -5.31 6.30 24.95
N GLU A 79 -6.61 6.11 25.04
CA GLU A 79 -7.37 5.02 24.42
C GLU A 79 -7.29 5.10 22.89
N GLU A 80 -7.51 6.29 22.31
CA GLU A 80 -7.41 6.51 20.85
C GLU A 80 -6.00 6.23 20.34
N VAL A 81 -4.97 6.69 21.07
CA VAL A 81 -3.57 6.45 20.68
C VAL A 81 -3.27 4.95 20.71
N LEU A 82 -3.68 4.24 21.77
CA LEU A 82 -3.46 2.81 21.88
C LEU A 82 -4.20 2.02 20.79
N GLU A 83 -5.44 2.39 20.46
CA GLU A 83 -6.20 1.81 19.36
C GLU A 83 -5.51 2.05 18.02
N GLU A 84 -5.03 3.27 17.75
CA GLU A 84 -4.30 3.60 16.52
C GLU A 84 -3.01 2.77 16.38
N PHE A 85 -2.25 2.63 17.47
CA PHE A 85 -1.06 1.77 17.49
C PHE A 85 -1.40 0.30 17.30
N GLN A 86 -2.48 -0.19 17.89
CA GLN A 86 -2.95 -1.56 17.72
C GLN A 86 -3.40 -1.82 16.28
N LEU A 87 -4.16 -0.91 15.67
CA LEU A 87 -4.59 -1.01 14.27
C LEU A 87 -3.39 -0.97 13.31
N ALA A 88 -2.43 -0.09 13.56
CA ALA A 88 -1.18 -0.07 12.81
C ALA A 88 -0.44 -1.40 12.98
N TYR A 89 -0.36 -1.92 14.21
CA TYR A 89 0.24 -3.21 14.50
C TYR A 89 -0.48 -4.34 13.77
N ASP A 90 -1.80 -4.48 13.84
CA ASP A 90 -2.55 -5.56 13.19
C ASP A 90 -2.45 -5.48 11.66
N LYS A 91 -2.43 -4.26 11.13
CA LYS A 91 -2.26 -4.01 9.69
C LYS A 91 -0.89 -4.46 9.17
N PHE A 92 0.15 -4.40 10.01
CA PHE A 92 1.53 -4.76 9.65
C PHE A 92 2.05 -6.04 10.34
N GLY A 93 1.27 -6.61 11.27
CA GLY A 93 1.63 -7.65 12.24
C GLY A 93 1.59 -9.07 11.71
N ARG A 94 1.37 -9.25 10.41
CA ARG A 94 1.56 -10.53 9.70
C ARG A 94 3.03 -10.98 9.63
N TYR A 95 3.97 -10.27 10.25
CA TYR A 95 5.41 -10.57 10.24
C TYR A 95 6.01 -10.80 11.63
N GLY A 96 5.24 -11.40 12.56
CA GLY A 96 5.77 -11.83 13.87
C GLY A 96 6.05 -10.63 14.78
N GLY A 97 5.00 -10.12 15.43
CA GLY A 97 5.14 -8.95 16.27
C GLY A 97 5.82 -9.21 17.61
N TYR A 98 5.62 -8.30 18.58
CA TYR A 98 6.51 -8.05 19.72
C TYR A 98 6.81 -9.24 20.64
N GLU A 99 6.12 -10.38 20.50
CA GLU A 99 6.33 -11.59 21.30
C GLU A 99 7.76 -12.14 21.17
N ALA A 100 8.42 -11.93 20.03
CA ALA A 100 9.85 -12.22 19.86
C ALA A 100 10.78 -11.28 20.65
N VAL A 101 10.31 -10.07 21.00
CA VAL A 101 11.07 -9.04 21.75
C VAL A 101 10.75 -9.10 23.25
N LEU A 102 9.55 -9.53 23.64
CA LEU A 102 9.12 -9.60 25.03
C LEU A 102 9.55 -10.89 25.77
N GLY A 103 10.16 -11.86 25.09
CA GLY A 103 10.82 -12.99 25.76
C GLY A 103 9.90 -13.86 26.65
N GLN A 104 8.57 -13.79 26.48
CA GLN A 104 7.67 -14.74 27.12
C GLN A 104 7.67 -16.04 26.30
N ARG A 105 8.54 -16.97 26.69
CA ARG A 105 8.43 -18.37 26.27
C ARG A 105 7.18 -18.97 26.91
N PHE A 106 6.08 -19.01 26.18
CA PHE A 106 5.09 -20.06 26.44
C PHE A 106 5.64 -21.35 25.85
N SER A 107 5.98 -22.29 26.72
CA SER A 107 6.26 -23.68 26.36
C SER A 107 4.97 -24.31 25.83
N VAL A 108 4.83 -24.40 24.50
CA VAL A 108 3.85 -25.30 23.91
C VAL A 108 4.51 -26.66 23.84
N SER A 109 4.07 -27.56 24.73
CA SER A 109 4.32 -28.99 24.65
C SER A 109 3.72 -29.50 23.34
N LEU A 110 4.58 -29.86 22.38
CA LEU A 110 4.20 -30.66 21.22
C LEU A 110 3.97 -32.10 21.70
N ALA A 111 2.72 -32.41 22.05
CA ALA A 111 2.23 -33.77 22.07
C ALA A 111 1.46 -34.01 20.76
N SER A 112 1.94 -35.01 20.02
CA SER A 112 1.29 -35.65 18.89
C SER A 112 -0.13 -36.07 19.23
N GLY A 113 -1.11 -35.61 18.46
CA GLY A 113 -2.49 -36.06 18.55
C GLY A 113 -3.26 -35.68 17.30
N GLU A 114 -3.80 -36.69 16.63
CA GLU A 114 -4.72 -36.60 15.51
C GLU A 114 -5.87 -35.64 15.83
N ILE A 115 -6.22 -34.75 14.89
CA ILE A 115 -7.39 -33.89 15.02
C ILE A 115 -8.55 -34.60 14.32
N GLU A 116 -9.37 -35.27 15.14
CA GLU A 116 -10.75 -35.60 14.79
C GLU A 116 -11.60 -34.33 14.70
N ASP A 117 -12.55 -34.37 13.77
CA ASP A 117 -13.52 -33.33 13.43
C ASP A 117 -14.51 -33.10 14.60
N ALA A 118 -14.12 -32.25 15.54
CA ALA A 118 -15.02 -31.76 16.58
C ALA A 118 -15.85 -30.60 16.02
N GLY A 119 -17.09 -30.91 15.63
CA GLY A 119 -18.11 -29.95 15.22
C GLY A 119 -18.23 -28.75 16.16
N GLY A 120 -17.60 -27.65 15.74
CA GLY A 120 -17.77 -26.34 16.35
C GLY A 120 -19.10 -25.70 15.96
N PRO A 121 -19.60 -24.73 16.75
CA PRO A 121 -20.92 -24.15 16.56
C PRO A 121 -21.04 -23.50 15.19
N ARG A 122 -22.09 -23.89 14.45
CA ARG A 122 -22.51 -23.21 13.21
C ARG A 122 -22.76 -21.75 13.53
N PHE A 123 -21.80 -20.89 13.17
CA PHE A 123 -22.02 -19.46 13.08
C PHE A 123 -23.08 -19.20 11.99
N VAL A 124 -24.31 -18.98 12.43
CA VAL A 124 -25.32 -18.36 11.59
C VAL A 124 -24.85 -16.93 11.36
N ALA A 125 -24.38 -16.65 10.15
CA ALA A 125 -23.96 -15.31 9.77
C ALA A 125 -25.13 -14.32 9.96
N PRO A 126 -24.90 -13.12 10.52
CA PRO A 126 -25.93 -12.09 10.52
C PRO A 126 -26.25 -11.75 9.06
N LYS A 127 -27.53 -11.74 8.70
CA LYS A 127 -28.02 -11.08 7.49
C LYS A 127 -27.66 -9.59 7.62
N GLY A 128 -26.65 -9.15 6.87
CA GLY A 128 -26.26 -7.74 6.80
C GLY A 128 -24.76 -7.48 6.77
N LEU A 129 -24.05 -7.92 5.72
CA LEU A 129 -22.78 -7.29 5.36
C LEU A 129 -23.10 -6.09 4.44
N ALA A 130 -23.39 -4.94 5.03
CA ALA A 130 -23.62 -3.70 4.29
C ALA A 130 -23.06 -2.48 5.03
N CYS A 131 -21.81 -2.55 5.47
CA CYS A 131 -21.00 -1.34 5.62
C CYS A 131 -20.16 -1.19 4.36
N ALA A 132 -20.79 -0.76 3.26
CA ALA A 132 -20.06 -0.42 2.05
C ALA A 132 -19.09 0.72 2.40
N ASN A 133 -17.78 0.44 2.37
CA ASN A 133 -16.77 1.49 2.41
C ASN A 133 -17.17 2.53 1.35
N LYS A 134 -17.45 3.77 1.76
CA LYS A 134 -18.10 4.78 0.90
C LYS A 134 -17.41 4.97 -0.47
N GLY A 135 -16.13 4.63 -0.60
CA GLY A 135 -15.37 4.69 -1.85
C GLY A 135 -15.26 3.41 -2.68
N THR A 136 -15.92 2.29 -2.34
CA THR A 136 -15.82 1.02 -3.11
C THR A 136 -17.13 0.69 -3.82
N THR A 137 -17.03 0.30 -5.09
CA THR A 137 -18.14 -0.08 -5.97
C THR A 137 -17.79 -1.38 -6.69
N ASN A 138 -18.72 -2.33 -6.74
CA ASN A 138 -18.58 -3.52 -7.57
C ASN A 138 -18.77 -3.11 -9.04
N LEU A 139 -17.77 -3.38 -9.89
CA LEU A 139 -17.79 -2.97 -11.28
C LEU A 139 -18.36 -4.05 -12.19
N GLY A 140 -18.04 -5.31 -11.88
CA GLY A 140 -18.44 -6.46 -12.68
C GLY A 140 -17.76 -7.73 -12.21
N ARG A 141 -17.89 -8.77 -13.01
CA ARG A 141 -17.25 -10.06 -12.79
C ARG A 141 -16.66 -10.60 -14.09
N PHE A 142 -15.57 -11.33 -13.96
CA PHE A 142 -15.01 -12.15 -15.03
C PHE A 142 -15.22 -13.62 -14.69
N GLN A 143 -15.77 -14.40 -15.61
CA GLN A 143 -16.07 -15.80 -15.36
C GLN A 143 -15.67 -16.68 -16.55
N ARG A 144 -14.99 -17.79 -16.26
CA ARG A 144 -14.75 -18.90 -17.20
C ARG A 144 -15.74 -20.03 -16.91
N SER A 145 -16.08 -20.85 -17.90
CA SER A 145 -17.19 -21.82 -17.84
C SER A 145 -17.13 -22.81 -16.66
N GLU A 146 -15.95 -23.07 -16.09
CA GLU A 146 -15.75 -24.04 -14.99
C GLU A 146 -15.02 -23.47 -13.77
N GLU A 147 -14.71 -22.17 -13.76
CA GLU A 147 -13.99 -21.52 -12.66
C GLU A 147 -14.95 -20.66 -11.82
N GLU A 148 -14.64 -20.51 -10.53
CA GLU A 148 -15.33 -19.53 -9.71
C GLU A 148 -15.15 -18.12 -10.28
N PRO A 149 -16.20 -17.27 -10.24
CA PRO A 149 -16.12 -15.93 -10.82
C PRO A 149 -15.11 -15.06 -10.08
N LEU A 150 -14.33 -14.33 -10.86
CA LEU A 150 -13.43 -13.29 -10.39
C LEU A 150 -14.20 -11.96 -10.31
N GLU A 151 -14.50 -11.52 -9.10
CA GLU A 151 -15.13 -10.24 -8.85
C GLU A 151 -14.14 -9.09 -9.07
N ILE A 152 -14.59 -8.08 -9.81
CA ILE A 152 -13.84 -6.85 -10.10
C ILE A 152 -14.53 -5.71 -9.37
N MET A 153 -13.82 -5.15 -8.39
CA MET A 153 -14.30 -4.02 -7.61
C MET A 153 -13.43 -2.81 -7.87
N VAL A 154 -14.02 -1.63 -7.98
CA VAL A 154 -13.28 -0.37 -8.03
C VAL A 154 -13.33 0.28 -6.68
N LYS A 155 -12.16 0.55 -6.10
CA LYS A 155 -12.02 1.40 -4.93
C LYS A 155 -11.41 2.73 -5.33
N LEU A 156 -12.18 3.80 -5.20
CA LEU A 156 -11.72 5.16 -5.43
C LEU A 156 -10.86 5.63 -4.25
N THR A 157 -9.66 6.13 -4.54
CA THR A 157 -8.66 6.52 -3.53
C THR A 157 -7.96 7.80 -3.96
N CYS A 158 -8.10 8.90 -3.23
CA CYS A 158 -7.33 10.10 -3.53
C CYS A 158 -5.95 10.02 -2.88
N ASP A 159 -4.89 10.12 -3.69
CA ASP A 159 -3.49 10.20 -3.25
C ASP A 159 -3.02 11.65 -3.40
N VAL A 160 -3.20 12.42 -2.32
CA VAL A 160 -2.84 13.85 -2.20
C VAL A 160 -3.50 14.74 -3.26
N GLU A 161 -2.91 14.82 -4.45
CA GLU A 161 -3.28 15.67 -5.61
C GLU A 161 -3.79 14.85 -6.80
N ARG A 162 -3.63 13.52 -6.78
CA ARG A 162 -3.95 12.65 -7.93
C ARG A 162 -5.27 11.92 -7.72
N LYS A 163 -6.12 11.96 -8.75
CA LYS A 163 -7.31 11.10 -8.89
C LYS A 163 -6.84 9.67 -9.15
N CYS A 164 -6.77 8.85 -8.09
CA CYS A 164 -6.34 7.45 -8.20
C CYS A 164 -7.48 6.49 -7.89
N LEU A 165 -7.55 5.38 -8.60
CA LEU A 165 -8.43 4.28 -8.26
C LEU A 165 -7.64 2.98 -8.16
N GLN A 166 -8.20 2.01 -7.45
CA GLN A 166 -7.68 0.66 -7.36
C GLN A 166 -8.70 -0.29 -7.97
N LEU A 167 -8.35 -0.96 -9.06
CA LEU A 167 -9.07 -2.15 -9.50
C LEU A 167 -8.66 -3.27 -8.56
N LEU A 168 -9.58 -3.72 -7.72
CA LEU A 168 -9.43 -4.84 -6.80
C LEU A 168 -9.98 -6.09 -7.47
N PHE A 169 -9.21 -7.17 -7.40
CA PHE A 169 -9.62 -8.48 -7.90
C PHE A 169 -9.81 -9.43 -6.71
N GLY A 170 -10.99 -10.04 -6.61
CA GLY A 170 -11.36 -10.90 -5.50
C GLY A 170 -12.15 -12.13 -5.95
N GLN A 171 -12.13 -13.17 -5.10
CA GLN A 171 -12.90 -14.39 -5.31
C GLN A 171 -13.56 -14.73 -3.96
N GLY A 172 -14.89 -14.60 -3.91
CA GLY A 172 -15.63 -14.59 -2.65
C GLY A 172 -15.10 -13.53 -1.67
N LYS A 173 -14.67 -13.95 -0.48
CA LYS A 173 -14.08 -13.05 0.54
C LYS A 173 -12.56 -12.84 0.38
N LYS A 174 -11.91 -13.56 -0.53
CA LYS A 174 -10.45 -13.54 -0.68
C LYS A 174 -10.04 -12.45 -1.66
N LYS A 175 -9.13 -11.57 -1.23
CA LYS A 175 -8.48 -10.58 -2.10
C LYS A 175 -7.31 -11.23 -2.83
N LEU A 176 -7.38 -11.27 -4.16
CA LEU A 176 -6.34 -11.89 -5.00
C LEU A 176 -5.29 -10.88 -5.45
N GLY A 177 -5.70 -9.64 -5.73
CA GLY A 177 -4.80 -8.63 -6.27
C GLY A 177 -5.41 -7.24 -6.38
N PHE A 178 -4.59 -6.28 -6.82
CA PHE A 178 -5.09 -4.98 -7.27
C PHE A 178 -4.13 -4.25 -8.22
N ILE A 179 -4.69 -3.35 -9.03
CA ILE A 179 -3.96 -2.44 -9.92
C ILE A 179 -4.30 -0.99 -9.51
N PRO A 180 -3.36 -0.24 -8.90
CA PRO A 180 -3.48 1.20 -8.76
C PRO A 180 -3.37 1.90 -10.13
N THR A 181 -4.36 2.73 -10.43
CA THR A 181 -4.51 3.46 -11.69
C THR A 181 -4.73 4.93 -11.39
N GLU A 182 -3.96 5.82 -12.00
CA GLU A 182 -4.25 7.25 -12.02
C GLU A 182 -5.15 7.57 -13.21
N VAL A 183 -6.16 8.41 -12.97
CA VAL A 183 -7.18 8.77 -13.96
C VAL A 183 -6.93 10.20 -14.43
N LYS A 184 -6.79 10.35 -15.75
CA LYS A 184 -6.73 11.64 -16.44
C LYS A 184 -7.75 11.67 -17.58
N PRO A 185 -8.12 12.86 -18.10
CA PRO A 185 -8.94 12.96 -19.30
C PRO A 185 -8.39 12.13 -20.45
N GLY A 186 -9.13 11.10 -20.88
CA GLY A 186 -8.78 10.21 -21.97
C GLY A 186 -7.68 9.18 -21.68
N GLU A 187 -7.17 9.09 -20.45
CA GLU A 187 -6.01 8.24 -20.12
C GLU A 187 -6.15 7.52 -18.78
N PHE A 188 -5.79 6.23 -18.78
CA PHE A 188 -5.59 5.44 -17.56
C PHE A 188 -4.09 5.13 -17.41
N ILE A 189 -3.51 5.55 -16.29
CA ILE A 189 -2.08 5.40 -16.02
C ILE A 189 -1.87 4.31 -14.96
N LEU A 190 -1.36 3.15 -15.38
CA LEU A 190 -0.99 2.06 -14.48
C LEU A 190 0.21 2.45 -13.61
N ARG A 191 0.02 2.52 -12.28
CA ARG A 191 1.08 2.88 -11.33
C ARG A 191 1.81 1.66 -10.75
N GLY A 192 1.23 0.48 -10.88
CA GLY A 192 1.83 -0.75 -10.42
C GLY A 192 0.82 -1.89 -10.39
N MET A 193 1.20 -2.96 -9.71
CA MET A 193 0.37 -4.12 -9.48
C MET A 193 0.79 -4.81 -8.19
N TRP A 194 -0.19 -5.39 -7.50
CA TRP A 194 0.03 -6.32 -6.40
C TRP A 194 -0.79 -7.59 -6.65
N VAL A 195 -0.15 -8.74 -6.44
CA VAL A 195 -0.75 -10.08 -6.51
C VAL A 195 -0.42 -10.80 -5.21
N ASN A 196 -1.41 -11.47 -4.63
CA ASN A 196 -1.27 -12.30 -3.45
C ASN A 196 -0.12 -13.30 -3.65
N GLU A 197 0.77 -13.39 -2.67
CA GLU A 197 2.04 -14.11 -2.77
C GLU A 197 1.87 -15.61 -2.97
N GLU A 198 0.87 -16.20 -2.33
CA GLU A 198 0.50 -17.61 -2.42
C GLU A 198 -0.03 -17.99 -3.82
N LEU A 199 -0.46 -16.99 -4.58
CA LEU A 199 -1.06 -17.15 -5.91
C LEU A 199 -0.17 -16.63 -7.03
N ARG A 200 1.04 -16.15 -6.72
CA ARG A 200 2.03 -15.77 -7.75
C ARG A 200 2.41 -17.00 -8.57
N GLY A 201 2.79 -16.77 -9.83
CA GLY A 201 3.11 -17.85 -10.78
C GLY A 201 1.90 -18.48 -11.48
N ARG A 202 0.68 -18.27 -10.99
CA ARG A 202 -0.56 -18.83 -11.59
C ARG A 202 -1.13 -18.01 -12.75
N GLY A 203 -0.33 -17.13 -13.38
CA GLY A 203 -0.79 -16.27 -14.47
C GLY A 203 -1.71 -15.10 -14.08
N LEU A 204 -2.07 -14.93 -12.80
CA LEU A 204 -2.97 -13.87 -12.34
C LEU A 204 -2.53 -12.45 -12.72
N ALA A 205 -1.22 -12.17 -12.74
CA ALA A 205 -0.72 -10.86 -13.16
C ALA A 205 -1.08 -10.53 -14.62
N SER A 206 -0.99 -11.52 -15.51
CA SER A 206 -1.41 -11.35 -16.90
C SER A 206 -2.93 -11.20 -17.02
N LEU A 207 -3.69 -11.97 -16.24
CA LEU A 207 -5.16 -11.87 -16.21
C LEU A 207 -5.62 -10.49 -15.72
N PHE A 208 -5.06 -9.99 -14.61
CA PHE A 208 -5.41 -8.67 -14.07
C PHE A 208 -5.07 -7.55 -15.05
N LEU A 209 -3.92 -7.62 -15.70
CA LEU A 209 -3.56 -6.64 -16.73
C LEU A 209 -4.52 -6.72 -17.93
N ALA A 210 -4.86 -7.92 -18.41
CA ALA A 210 -5.80 -8.08 -19.51
C ALA A 210 -7.19 -7.49 -19.19
N LEU A 211 -7.69 -7.72 -17.98
CA LEU A 211 -8.97 -7.15 -17.52
C LEU A 211 -8.91 -5.62 -17.42
N TRP A 212 -7.80 -5.07 -16.91
CA TRP A 212 -7.59 -3.63 -16.87
C TRP A 212 -7.54 -3.03 -18.28
N LEU A 213 -6.83 -3.66 -19.21
CA LEU A 213 -6.77 -3.21 -20.61
C LEU A 213 -8.11 -3.34 -21.33
N LYS A 214 -8.87 -4.42 -21.08
CA LYS A 214 -10.23 -4.59 -21.62
C LYS A 214 -11.13 -3.47 -21.14
N LEU A 215 -11.04 -3.10 -19.86
CA LEU A 215 -11.76 -1.94 -19.32
C LEU A 215 -11.33 -0.64 -20.02
N CYS A 216 -10.03 -0.43 -20.29
CA CYS A 216 -9.57 0.72 -21.06
C CYS A 216 -10.20 0.79 -22.45
N LEU A 217 -10.27 -0.35 -23.18
CA LEU A 217 -10.92 -0.43 -24.50
C LEU A 217 -12.41 -0.10 -24.43
N MET A 218 -13.13 -0.64 -23.44
CA MET A 218 -14.57 -0.38 -23.25
C MET A 218 -14.89 1.08 -22.90
N LEU A 219 -13.95 1.75 -22.24
CA LEU A 219 -14.07 3.15 -21.86
C LEU A 219 -13.48 4.11 -22.91
N GLU A 220 -12.88 3.59 -23.98
CA GLU A 220 -12.18 4.38 -25.00
C GLU A 220 -11.09 5.28 -24.40
N VAL A 221 -10.40 4.79 -23.37
CA VAL A 221 -9.29 5.51 -22.71
C VAL A 221 -7.94 4.89 -23.09
N THR A 222 -6.93 5.73 -23.25
CA THR A 222 -5.58 5.31 -23.62
C THR A 222 -4.87 4.70 -22.41
N PRO A 223 -4.43 3.43 -22.46
CA PRO A 223 -3.64 2.82 -21.42
C PRO A 223 -2.17 3.30 -21.47
N LEU A 224 -1.69 3.87 -20.37
CA LEU A 224 -0.31 4.30 -20.16
C LEU A 224 0.23 3.70 -18.86
N THR A 225 1.53 3.87 -18.60
CA THR A 225 2.10 3.55 -17.28
C THR A 225 2.82 4.73 -16.67
N ASP A 226 2.78 4.80 -15.34
CA ASP A 226 3.76 5.58 -14.57
C ASP A 226 5.12 4.85 -14.65
N ARG A 227 6.13 5.38 -13.96
CA ARG A 227 7.46 4.77 -13.91
C ARG A 227 7.43 3.39 -13.24
N ILE A 228 7.68 2.35 -14.01
CA ILE A 228 7.66 0.96 -13.53
C ILE A 228 9.05 0.55 -13.07
N HIS A 229 9.18 0.24 -11.78
CA HIS A 229 10.42 -0.24 -11.15
C HIS A 229 10.42 -1.76 -10.88
N LYS A 230 9.38 -2.48 -11.31
CA LYS A 230 9.18 -3.91 -11.01
C LYS A 230 9.49 -4.76 -12.25
N PRO A 231 10.58 -5.55 -12.27
CA PRO A 231 10.99 -6.34 -13.44
C PRO A 231 9.89 -7.28 -13.95
N ILE A 232 9.21 -8.00 -13.05
CA ILE A 232 8.14 -8.94 -13.43
C ILE A 232 6.96 -8.21 -14.08
N LEU A 233 6.58 -7.04 -13.56
CA LEU A 233 5.50 -6.25 -14.17
C LEU A 233 5.92 -5.74 -15.56
N SER A 234 7.18 -5.35 -15.75
CA SER A 234 7.72 -4.99 -17.06
C SER A 234 7.59 -6.15 -18.07
N LEU A 235 7.95 -7.38 -17.68
CA LEU A 235 7.79 -8.56 -18.54
C LEU A 235 6.32 -8.82 -18.90
N VAL A 236 5.41 -8.62 -17.94
CA VAL A 236 3.97 -8.78 -18.17
C VAL A 236 3.48 -7.69 -19.13
N LEU A 237 3.88 -6.43 -18.98
CA LEU A 237 3.54 -5.34 -19.90
C LEU A 237 4.03 -5.64 -21.33
N GLN A 238 5.30 -6.06 -21.48
CA GLN A 238 5.86 -6.41 -22.80
C GLN A 238 5.09 -7.55 -23.49
N LYS A 239 4.54 -8.51 -22.72
CA LYS A 239 3.68 -9.57 -23.26
C LYS A 239 2.40 -9.03 -23.93
N PHE A 240 1.92 -7.86 -23.52
CA PHE A 240 0.77 -7.18 -24.11
C PHE A 240 1.16 -6.10 -25.13
N GLY A 241 2.39 -6.13 -25.64
CA GLY A 241 2.85 -5.22 -26.69
C GLY A 241 3.28 -3.83 -26.21
N PHE A 242 3.36 -3.60 -24.89
CA PHE A 242 3.92 -2.36 -24.37
C PHE A 242 5.40 -2.24 -24.71
N VAL A 243 5.79 -1.04 -25.13
CA VAL A 243 7.18 -0.66 -25.43
C VAL A 243 7.68 0.30 -24.35
N ALA A 244 8.87 0.03 -23.85
CA ALA A 244 9.53 0.90 -22.87
C ALA A 244 9.94 2.23 -23.55
N ALA A 245 9.63 3.36 -22.91
CA ALA A 245 10.04 4.67 -23.41
C ALA A 245 11.57 4.86 -23.40
N THR A 246 12.27 4.21 -22.46
CA THR A 246 13.73 4.24 -22.35
C THR A 246 14.31 2.86 -22.10
N SER A 247 15.52 2.62 -22.62
CA SER A 247 16.26 1.35 -22.46
C SER A 247 17.41 1.43 -21.44
N HIS A 248 17.52 2.54 -20.68
CA HIS A 248 18.67 2.83 -19.83
C HIS A 248 18.96 1.81 -18.73
N LEU A 249 17.92 1.12 -18.23
CA LEU A 249 18.09 0.08 -17.20
C LEU A 249 17.46 -1.22 -17.68
N LYS A 250 18.21 -1.89 -18.56
CA LYS A 250 17.96 -3.25 -19.02
C LYS A 250 18.35 -4.25 -17.94
N VAL A 251 17.43 -5.13 -17.56
CA VAL A 251 17.65 -6.16 -16.55
C VAL A 251 17.25 -7.51 -17.13
N GLU A 252 18.13 -8.48 -17.04
CA GLU A 252 17.86 -9.87 -17.35
C GLU A 252 17.24 -10.54 -16.13
N VAL A 253 16.07 -11.14 -16.32
CA VAL A 253 15.26 -11.76 -15.27
C VAL A 253 15.18 -13.26 -15.55
N ALA A 254 15.58 -14.08 -14.58
CA ALA A 254 15.36 -15.52 -14.63
C ALA A 254 14.65 -16.01 -13.36
N THR A 255 13.84 -17.05 -13.49
CA THR A 255 13.20 -17.74 -12.37
C THR A 255 14.09 -18.88 -11.89
N CYS A 256 14.21 -19.04 -10.57
CA CYS A 256 14.84 -20.22 -9.99
C CYS A 256 13.77 -21.22 -9.55
N GLU A 257 14.01 -22.51 -9.80
CA GLU A 257 13.23 -23.63 -9.25
C GLU A 257 13.68 -24.01 -7.83
N GLY A 258 14.03 -23.00 -7.03
CA GLY A 258 14.58 -23.21 -5.70
C GLY A 258 13.53 -23.63 -4.66
N GLY A 259 13.98 -24.28 -3.58
CA GLY A 259 13.15 -24.65 -2.44
C GLY A 259 12.49 -23.46 -1.74
N ALA A 260 11.65 -23.70 -0.72
CA ALA A 260 10.81 -22.67 -0.09
C ALA A 260 11.58 -21.42 0.44
N ASP A 261 12.86 -21.59 0.80
CA ASP A 261 13.75 -20.53 1.30
C ASP A 261 14.69 -19.93 0.24
N GLU A 262 14.64 -20.39 -1.01
CA GLU A 262 15.49 -19.87 -2.08
C GLU A 262 14.87 -18.66 -2.80
N PRO A 263 15.71 -17.74 -3.31
CA PRO A 263 15.23 -16.58 -4.04
C PRO A 263 14.50 -17.02 -5.31
N LYS A 264 13.26 -16.55 -5.45
CA LYS A 264 12.37 -16.89 -6.57
C LYS A 264 12.81 -16.28 -7.91
N MET A 265 13.70 -15.29 -7.89
CA MET A 265 14.08 -14.51 -9.06
C MET A 265 15.55 -14.11 -9.04
N LEU A 266 16.27 -14.38 -10.12
CA LEU A 266 17.60 -13.86 -10.39
C LEU A 266 17.51 -12.62 -11.27
N LEU A 267 18.23 -11.57 -10.89
CA LEU A 267 18.40 -10.37 -11.70
C LEU A 267 19.86 -10.15 -12.03
N TRP A 268 20.11 -9.84 -13.29
CA TRP A 268 21.42 -9.43 -13.79
C TRP A 268 21.29 -8.21 -14.70
N SER A 269 22.32 -7.38 -14.76
CA SER A 269 22.40 -6.25 -15.68
C SER A 269 23.86 -5.96 -15.98
N GLU A 270 24.16 -5.51 -17.19
CA GLU A 270 25.49 -4.97 -17.53
C GLU A 270 25.84 -3.74 -16.67
N SER A 271 24.82 -3.04 -16.17
CA SER A 271 25.01 -1.90 -15.29
C SER A 271 25.44 -2.31 -13.88
N LYS A 272 26.63 -1.87 -13.47
CA LYS A 272 27.14 -2.00 -12.09
C LYS A 272 26.25 -1.33 -11.03
N LYS A 273 25.30 -0.47 -11.45
CA LYS A 273 24.41 0.27 -10.55
C LYS A 273 23.15 -0.54 -10.17
N LEU A 274 22.98 -1.77 -10.64
CA LEU A 274 21.76 -2.56 -10.41
C LEU A 274 21.36 -2.64 -8.93
N SER A 275 22.34 -2.81 -8.03
CA SER A 275 22.11 -2.87 -6.58
C SER A 275 21.50 -1.61 -5.99
N SER A 276 21.78 -0.44 -6.55
CA SER A 276 21.24 0.85 -6.08
C SER A 276 19.75 1.03 -6.40
N TYR A 277 19.25 0.33 -7.43
CA TYR A 277 17.85 0.40 -7.84
C TYR A 277 16.92 -0.51 -7.03
N PHE A 278 17.48 -1.51 -6.34
CA PHE A 278 16.72 -2.48 -5.56
C PHE A 278 17.17 -2.46 -4.10
N SER A 279 16.42 -1.77 -3.25
CA SER A 279 16.68 -1.73 -1.80
C SER A 279 16.72 -3.14 -1.20
N VAL A 280 17.44 -3.32 -0.08
CA VAL A 280 17.50 -4.61 0.65
C VAL A 280 16.09 -5.15 0.92
N ARG A 281 15.19 -4.28 1.35
CA ARG A 281 13.78 -4.61 1.57
C ARG A 281 13.09 -5.05 0.29
N ALA A 282 13.22 -4.30 -0.80
CA ALA A 282 12.59 -4.65 -2.07
C ALA A 282 13.10 -6.00 -2.61
N ARG A 283 14.39 -6.30 -2.38
CA ARG A 283 14.98 -7.59 -2.76
C ARG A 283 14.39 -8.74 -1.96
N ARG A 284 14.34 -8.59 -0.63
CA ARG A 284 13.73 -9.58 0.27
C ARG A 284 12.25 -9.79 -0.05
N ASP A 285 11.45 -8.72 -0.08
CA ASP A 285 10.00 -8.78 -0.24
C ASP A 285 9.57 -9.34 -1.62
N GLN A 286 10.45 -9.26 -2.62
CA GLN A 286 10.19 -9.79 -3.97
C GLN A 286 10.96 -11.09 -4.28
N GLY A 287 11.72 -11.63 -3.33
CA GLY A 287 12.55 -12.82 -3.56
C GLY A 287 13.60 -12.63 -4.67
N ILE A 288 14.16 -11.42 -4.78
CA ILE A 288 15.15 -11.06 -5.79
C ILE A 288 16.56 -11.33 -5.25
N ARG A 289 17.33 -12.11 -6.00
CA ARG A 289 18.78 -12.24 -5.86
C ARG A 289 19.46 -11.57 -7.06
N LEU A 290 20.41 -10.69 -6.77
CA LEU A 290 21.28 -10.14 -7.79
C LEU A 290 22.42 -11.14 -8.04
N VAL A 291 22.76 -11.38 -9.30
CA VAL A 291 23.85 -12.28 -9.68
C VAL A 291 24.88 -11.54 -10.52
N ASP A 292 26.12 -12.03 -10.51
CA ASP A 292 27.25 -11.38 -11.19
C ASP A 292 27.35 -11.77 -12.68
N SER A 293 26.78 -12.92 -13.05
CA SER A 293 26.75 -13.45 -14.41
C SER A 293 25.33 -13.54 -14.95
N ARG A 294 25.18 -13.39 -16.27
CA ARG A 294 23.87 -13.45 -16.94
C ARG A 294 23.26 -14.85 -16.75
N PRO A 295 22.06 -14.97 -16.15
CA PRO A 295 21.40 -16.27 -16.00
C PRO A 295 21.06 -16.90 -17.34
N GLU A 296 21.10 -18.22 -17.42
CA GLU A 296 20.53 -18.96 -18.54
C GLU A 296 19.01 -18.78 -18.61
N LYS A 297 18.44 -18.84 -19.81
CA LYS A 297 16.99 -18.67 -20.07
C LYS A 297 16.40 -17.37 -19.50
N SER A 298 17.23 -16.34 -19.35
CA SER A 298 16.76 -15.04 -18.88
C SER A 298 15.87 -14.34 -19.91
N ARG A 299 14.95 -13.51 -19.42
CA ARG A 299 14.14 -12.61 -20.24
C ARG A 299 14.53 -11.17 -19.93
N THR A 300 14.63 -10.35 -20.97
CA THR A 300 14.95 -8.93 -20.83
C THR A 300 13.72 -8.15 -20.35
N ALA A 301 13.86 -7.48 -19.21
CA ALA A 301 12.92 -6.49 -18.69
C ALA A 301 13.56 -5.09 -18.72
N PHE A 302 12.72 -4.05 -18.80
CA PHE A 302 13.14 -2.66 -18.67
C PHE A 302 12.52 -2.06 -17.42
N VAL A 303 13.33 -1.51 -16.53
CA VAL A 303 12.85 -0.94 -15.27
C VAL A 303 13.23 0.53 -15.16
N ASN A 304 12.58 1.24 -14.23
CA ASN A 304 12.70 2.68 -14.04
C ASN A 304 12.30 3.52 -15.27
N THR A 305 11.39 3.00 -16.09
CA THR A 305 10.88 3.63 -17.31
C THR A 305 9.34 3.60 -17.33
N THR A 306 8.73 4.48 -18.13
CA THR A 306 7.33 4.38 -18.52
C THR A 306 7.20 3.45 -19.73
N PHE A 307 5.97 3.00 -19.98
CA PHE A 307 5.60 2.16 -21.11
C PHE A 307 4.38 2.74 -21.82
N SER A 308 4.35 2.59 -23.14
CA SER A 308 3.22 2.96 -24.00
C SER A 308 2.93 1.85 -25.00
N ILE A 309 1.73 1.84 -25.58
CA ILE A 309 1.32 0.87 -26.58
C ILE A 309 1.33 1.54 -27.95
N PRO A 310 2.14 1.06 -28.91
CA PRO A 310 2.18 1.64 -30.24
C PRO A 310 0.98 1.21 -31.11
N ASP A 311 0.43 0.02 -30.89
CA ASP A 311 -0.64 -0.57 -31.70
C ASP A 311 -1.74 -1.15 -30.80
N ILE A 312 -2.86 -0.42 -30.74
CA ILE A 312 -4.05 -0.80 -29.95
C ILE A 312 -4.73 -2.04 -30.54
N GLY A 313 -4.68 -2.24 -31.86
CA GLY A 313 -5.31 -3.39 -32.53
C GLY A 313 -4.58 -4.70 -32.20
N ALA A 314 -3.26 -4.70 -32.27
CA ALA A 314 -2.44 -5.83 -31.86
C ALA A 314 -2.65 -6.16 -30.37
N MET A 315 -2.76 -5.13 -29.52
CA MET A 315 -3.06 -5.30 -28.11
C MET A 315 -4.42 -5.97 -27.87
N ALA A 316 -5.47 -5.59 -28.60
CA ALA A 316 -6.80 -6.19 -28.46
C ALA A 316 -6.78 -7.72 -28.66
N SER A 317 -6.04 -8.20 -29.66
CA SER A 317 -5.87 -9.64 -29.91
C SER A 317 -5.16 -10.36 -28.74
N LEU A 318 -4.16 -9.72 -28.13
CA LEU A 318 -3.44 -10.26 -26.97
C LEU A 318 -4.33 -10.28 -25.71
N ILE A 319 -5.20 -9.28 -25.56
CA ILE A 319 -6.20 -9.24 -24.48
C ILE A 319 -7.18 -10.41 -24.63
N ASP A 320 -7.76 -10.58 -25.82
CA ASP A 320 -8.75 -11.63 -26.04
C ASP A 320 -8.13 -13.03 -25.88
N GLN A 321 -6.86 -13.23 -26.28
CA GLN A 321 -6.14 -14.47 -25.98
C GLN A 321 -5.93 -14.70 -24.48
N ALA A 322 -5.60 -13.66 -23.71
CA ALA A 322 -5.41 -13.77 -22.27
C ALA A 322 -6.72 -14.02 -21.50
N LEU A 323 -7.83 -13.49 -22.04
CA LEU A 323 -9.18 -13.65 -21.49
C LEU A 323 -9.93 -14.85 -22.07
N ALA A 324 -9.32 -15.60 -23.00
CA ALA A 324 -9.95 -16.73 -23.67
C ALA A 324 -10.62 -17.69 -22.69
N GLY A 325 -11.82 -18.15 -23.07
CA GLY A 325 -12.65 -19.04 -22.28
C GLY A 325 -13.44 -18.36 -21.15
N GLY A 326 -13.43 -17.02 -21.06
CA GLY A 326 -14.27 -16.30 -20.10
C GLY A 326 -14.75 -14.95 -20.59
N ASP A 327 -15.78 -14.45 -19.92
CA ASP A 327 -16.47 -13.21 -20.25
C ASP A 327 -16.37 -12.21 -19.11
N LEU A 328 -16.06 -10.96 -19.46
CA LEU A 328 -16.15 -9.82 -18.54
C LEU A 328 -17.54 -9.21 -18.65
N VAL A 329 -18.33 -9.33 -17.59
CA VAL A 329 -19.68 -8.76 -17.48
C VAL A 329 -19.65 -7.62 -16.48
N LEU A 330 -19.91 -6.39 -16.95
CA LEU A 330 -20.06 -5.23 -16.09
C LEU A 330 -21.47 -5.20 -15.47
N TYR A 331 -21.57 -4.75 -14.23
CA TYR A 331 -22.85 -4.63 -13.55
C TYR A 331 -23.63 -3.38 -14.00
N GLU A 332 -24.93 -3.53 -14.23
CA GLU A 332 -25.83 -2.45 -14.65
C GLU A 332 -26.36 -1.60 -13.48
N SER A 333 -25.80 -1.76 -12.28
CA SER A 333 -26.19 -0.93 -11.14
C SER A 333 -25.95 0.55 -11.47
N GLN A 334 -26.89 1.42 -11.10
CA GLN A 334 -26.79 2.87 -11.35
C GLN A 334 -25.43 3.45 -10.93
N ARG A 335 -24.89 2.95 -9.81
CA ARG A 335 -23.60 3.38 -9.29
C ARG A 335 -22.41 2.95 -10.16
N ALA A 336 -22.44 1.75 -10.72
CA ALA A 336 -21.39 1.27 -11.62
C ALA A 336 -21.45 1.99 -12.97
N VAL A 337 -22.65 2.20 -13.53
CA VAL A 337 -22.86 2.95 -14.78
C VAL A 337 -22.36 4.38 -14.64
N SER A 338 -22.82 5.12 -13.62
CA SER A 338 -22.37 6.49 -13.36
C SER A 338 -20.86 6.57 -13.15
N LEU A 339 -20.26 5.60 -12.44
CA LEU A 339 -18.81 5.53 -12.28
C LEU A 339 -18.08 5.40 -13.62
N LEU A 340 -18.55 4.51 -14.51
CA LEU A 340 -17.92 4.29 -15.80
C LEU A 340 -18.03 5.52 -16.71
N GLU A 341 -19.16 6.22 -16.69
CA GLU A 341 -19.37 7.49 -17.41
C GLU A 341 -18.44 8.59 -16.91
N ASP A 342 -18.32 8.75 -15.59
CA ASP A 342 -17.40 9.70 -14.99
C ASP A 342 -15.95 9.37 -15.40
N LEU A 343 -15.55 8.10 -15.34
CA LEU A 343 -14.20 7.69 -15.71
C LEU A 343 -13.90 7.88 -17.20
N ARG A 344 -14.86 7.60 -18.09
CA ARG A 344 -14.73 7.80 -19.55
C ARG A 344 -14.42 9.25 -19.89
N SER A 345 -15.06 10.20 -19.21
CA SER A 345 -14.85 11.64 -19.44
C SER A 345 -13.61 12.21 -18.74
N GLY A 346 -12.84 11.39 -17.99
CA GLY A 346 -11.80 11.87 -17.08
C GLY A 346 -12.34 12.60 -15.85
N GLY A 347 -13.66 12.53 -15.66
CA GLY A 347 -14.37 13.00 -14.49
C GLY A 347 -13.97 12.25 -13.22
N TRP A 348 -14.46 12.76 -12.09
CA TRP A 348 -14.33 12.09 -10.81
C TRP A 348 -15.71 12.07 -10.18
N PRO A 349 -16.22 10.90 -9.76
CA PRO A 349 -17.57 10.84 -9.24
C PRO A 349 -17.76 11.76 -8.05
N HIS A 350 -18.87 12.50 -8.02
CA HIS A 350 -19.16 13.47 -6.95
C HIS A 350 -19.23 12.83 -5.55
N TRP A 351 -19.61 11.55 -5.49
CA TRP A 351 -19.67 10.75 -4.26
C TRP A 351 -18.31 10.22 -3.81
N ALA A 352 -17.28 10.31 -4.66
CA ALA A 352 -15.93 9.90 -4.34
C ALA A 352 -15.26 10.94 -3.44
N PRO A 353 -14.35 10.53 -2.54
CA PRO A 353 -13.55 11.50 -1.79
C PRO A 353 -12.80 12.40 -2.76
N MET A 354 -12.80 13.70 -2.54
CA MET A 354 -11.99 14.65 -3.32
C MET A 354 -10.56 14.69 -2.79
N PRO A 355 -9.54 14.87 -3.66
CA PRO A 355 -8.18 15.15 -3.21
C PRO A 355 -8.21 16.37 -2.29
N LYS A 356 -7.60 16.27 -1.09
CA LYS A 356 -7.46 17.43 -0.21
C LYS A 356 -6.52 18.40 -0.93
N ALA A 357 -7.04 19.53 -1.41
CA ALA A 357 -6.20 20.59 -1.93
C ALA A 357 -5.14 20.89 -0.87
N LYS A 358 -3.85 20.72 -1.20
CA LYS A 358 -2.77 21.19 -0.33
C LYS A 358 -3.05 22.65 -0.10
N GLY A 359 -3.22 23.05 1.16
CA GLY A 359 -3.68 24.36 1.59
C GLY A 359 -3.22 25.46 0.65
N VAL A 360 -4.08 25.79 -0.31
CA VAL A 360 -4.08 27.13 -0.87
C VAL A 360 -4.49 27.93 0.36
N LEU A 361 -3.51 28.53 1.01
CA LEU A 361 -3.75 29.58 1.99
C LEU A 361 -4.84 30.44 1.37
N ALA A 362 -6.02 30.46 2.01
CA ALA A 362 -7.09 31.34 1.60
C ALA A 362 -6.44 32.72 1.38
N PRO A 363 -6.66 33.38 0.22
CA PRO A 363 -6.07 34.69 -0.02
C PRO A 363 -6.35 35.51 1.23
N ALA A 364 -5.29 36.04 1.84
CA ALA A 364 -5.41 36.83 3.05
C ALA A 364 -6.50 37.86 2.77
N VAL A 365 -7.60 37.79 3.51
CA VAL A 365 -8.64 38.81 3.44
C VAL A 365 -7.98 40.06 3.96
N THR A 366 -7.45 40.88 3.05
CA THR A 366 -7.04 42.24 3.33
C THR A 366 -8.32 42.97 3.68
N THR A 367 -8.62 43.06 4.97
CA THR A 367 -9.57 44.04 5.47
C THR A 367 -8.96 45.40 5.18
N GLU A 368 -9.34 46.00 4.05
CA GLU A 368 -9.16 47.44 3.87
C GLU A 368 -9.89 48.14 5.03
N PRO A 369 -9.22 49.03 5.77
CA PRO A 369 -9.90 49.82 6.78
C PRO A 369 -10.89 50.73 6.06
N LEU A 370 -12.16 50.63 6.47
CA LEU A 370 -13.18 51.62 6.17
C LEU A 370 -12.62 53.00 6.55
N ALA A 371 -12.42 53.85 5.55
CA ALA A 371 -12.15 55.26 5.76
C ALA A 371 -13.35 55.87 6.47
N GLU A 372 -13.14 56.37 7.69
CA GLU A 372 -14.08 57.27 8.35
C GLU A 372 -14.16 58.56 7.54
N GLU A 373 -15.31 58.81 6.92
CA GLU A 373 -15.68 60.12 6.41
C GLU A 373 -15.78 61.11 7.58
N LYS A 374 -15.11 62.26 7.43
CA LYS A 374 -15.32 63.49 8.19
C LYS A 374 -15.82 64.58 7.26
#